data_AF-A0A6I5N741-F1
#
_entry.id   AF-A0A6I5N741-F1
#
_cell.length_a   1.000
_cell.length_b   1.000
_cell.length_c   1.000
_cell.angle_alpha   90.00
_cell.angle_beta   90.00
_cell.angle_gamma   90.00
#
_symmetry.space_group_name_H-M   'P 1'
#
loop_
_entity.id
_entity.type
_entity.pdbx_description
1 polymer ?
#
loop_
_entity_poly.entity_id
_entity_poly.type
_entity_poly.pdbx_seq_one_letter_code
_entity_poly.pdbx_strand_id
1 'polypeptide(L)'
;MLNLSVFHTFFDHCVGRWSTERTYHYLAQQEVERSHTDFEITPLTVDLKQKVLSDNQYEAVPNLDLLPGFGMAFDTVSEKGEKVSQTLNLLFVPKQEDGPLLAGDYLRDRAYEEARPIVSSFKFDSRTHELLMTTNYTRVVSVDSITLINPETRIRKILNYLRPPADQPLEKLGLVGFGVEQKVA
;
A
#
# COMPACT_ATOMS: atom_id res chain seq x y z
N MET A 1 -24.14 7.67 -4.79
CA MET A 1 -23.43 6.47 -5.28
C MET A 1 -22.01 6.91 -5.56
N LEU A 2 -20.99 6.21 -5.06
CA LEU A 2 -19.59 6.63 -5.22
C LEU A 2 -19.17 6.53 -6.69
N ASN A 3 -18.45 7.51 -7.22
CA ASN A 3 -17.87 7.42 -8.55
C ASN A 3 -16.48 6.77 -8.50
N LEU A 4 -16.42 5.46 -8.73
CA LEU A 4 -15.19 4.68 -8.59
C LEU A 4 -14.41 4.49 -9.90
N SER A 5 -14.84 5.08 -11.02
CA SER A 5 -14.27 4.82 -12.34
C SER A 5 -12.76 5.09 -12.43
N VAL A 6 -12.32 6.28 -12.02
CA VAL A 6 -10.88 6.66 -12.02
C VAL A 6 -10.09 5.79 -11.04
N PHE A 7 -10.69 5.43 -9.90
CA PHE A 7 -10.07 4.56 -8.91
C PHE A 7 -9.86 3.13 -9.42
N HIS A 8 -10.85 2.59 -10.17
CA HIS A 8 -10.70 1.31 -10.87
C HIS A 8 -9.62 1.38 -11.93
N THR A 9 -9.63 2.40 -12.80
CA THR A 9 -8.60 2.57 -13.83
C THR A 9 -7.19 2.70 -13.23
N PHE A 10 -7.04 3.40 -12.11
CA PHE A 10 -5.76 3.47 -11.37
C PHE A 10 -5.25 2.07 -11.01
N PHE A 11 -6.12 1.21 -10.48
CA PHE A 11 -5.72 -0.15 -10.10
C PHE A 11 -5.57 -1.11 -11.28
N ASP A 12 -6.37 -0.96 -12.33
CA ASP A 12 -6.20 -1.72 -13.58
C ASP A 12 -4.79 -1.49 -14.13
N HIS A 13 -4.31 -0.23 -14.10
CA HIS A 13 -2.94 0.09 -14.44
C HIS A 13 -1.92 -0.45 -13.42
N CYS A 14 -2.27 -0.72 -12.17
CA CYS A 14 -1.35 -1.31 -11.20
C CYS A 14 -1.11 -2.81 -11.42
N VAL A 15 -2.00 -3.52 -12.12
CA VAL A 15 -1.84 -4.95 -12.41
C VAL A 15 -0.64 -5.21 -13.33
N GLY A 16 0.10 -6.27 -13.04
CA GLY A 16 1.27 -6.70 -13.81
C GLY A 16 2.54 -6.81 -12.97
N ARG A 17 3.67 -6.97 -13.66
CA ARG A 17 5.01 -7.10 -13.08
C ARG A 17 5.70 -5.75 -13.06
N TRP A 18 6.44 -5.50 -12.00
CA TRP A 18 7.12 -4.24 -11.74
C TRP A 18 8.50 -4.48 -11.17
N SER A 19 9.40 -3.54 -11.43
CA SER A 19 10.74 -3.50 -10.88
C SER A 19 11.02 -2.10 -10.32
N THR A 20 11.75 -2.03 -9.21
CA THR A 20 12.10 -0.75 -8.57
C THR A 20 13.42 -0.85 -7.82
N GLU A 21 14.18 0.24 -7.88
CA GLU A 21 15.14 0.57 -6.83
C GLU A 21 14.43 1.39 -5.77
N ARG A 22 14.61 1.05 -4.50
CA ARG A 22 14.16 1.84 -3.36
C ARG A 22 15.35 2.31 -2.56
N THR A 23 15.27 3.53 -2.08
CA THR A 23 16.21 4.11 -1.12
C THR A 23 15.51 4.37 0.19
N TYR A 24 16.12 3.96 1.30
CA TYR A 24 15.63 4.17 2.65
C TYR A 24 16.62 5.02 3.44
N HIS A 25 16.15 6.13 3.99
CA HIS A 25 16.89 6.99 4.91
C HIS A 25 16.49 6.63 6.34
N TYR A 26 17.40 6.02 7.08
CA TYR A 26 17.23 5.66 8.48
C TYR A 26 17.74 6.82 9.36
N LEU A 27 16.82 7.64 9.87
CA LEU A 27 17.18 8.94 10.48
C LEU A 27 17.90 8.80 11.81
N ALA A 28 17.59 7.75 12.60
CA ALA A 28 18.26 7.52 13.88
C ALA A 28 19.71 7.02 13.70
N GLN A 29 19.96 6.24 12.64
CA GLN A 29 21.26 5.68 12.31
C GLN A 29 22.09 6.62 11.41
N GLN A 30 21.48 7.64 10.81
CA GLN A 30 22.06 8.47 9.76
C GLN A 30 22.57 7.64 8.58
N GLU A 31 21.86 6.55 8.26
CA GLU A 31 22.20 5.63 7.20
C GLU A 31 21.24 5.80 6.02
N VAL A 32 21.78 5.54 4.82
CA VAL A 32 21.00 5.41 3.60
C VAL A 32 21.27 4.02 3.05
N GLU A 33 20.20 3.27 2.80
CA GLU A 33 20.28 1.92 2.24
C GLU A 33 19.50 1.86 0.93
N ARG A 34 20.02 1.09 -0.02
CA ARG A 34 19.33 0.79 -1.29
C ARG A 34 18.86 -0.66 -1.33
N SER A 35 17.76 -0.88 -2.03
CA SER A 35 17.28 -2.23 -2.34
C SER A 35 16.68 -2.30 -3.73
N HIS A 36 16.93 -3.40 -4.41
CA HIS A 36 16.20 -3.80 -5.60
C HIS A 36 14.96 -4.61 -5.21
N THR A 37 13.82 -4.35 -5.83
CA THR A 37 12.60 -5.14 -5.63
C THR A 37 11.91 -5.42 -6.96
N ASP A 38 11.71 -6.70 -7.25
CA ASP A 38 10.77 -7.15 -8.27
C ASP A 38 9.48 -7.60 -7.59
N PHE A 39 8.33 -7.26 -8.18
CA PHE A 39 7.04 -7.67 -7.64
C PHE A 39 5.98 -7.81 -8.72
N GLU A 40 4.98 -8.62 -8.42
CA GLU A 40 3.85 -8.91 -9.29
C GLU A 40 2.54 -8.63 -8.56
N ILE A 41 1.61 -7.96 -9.24
CA ILE A 41 0.28 -7.63 -8.75
C ILE A 41 -0.75 -8.35 -9.62
N THR A 42 -1.57 -9.18 -8.99
CA THR A 42 -2.63 -9.95 -9.65
C THR A 42 -4.00 -9.67 -9.02
N PRO A 43 -5.11 -9.65 -9.78
CA PRO A 43 -6.44 -9.49 -9.19
C PRO A 43 -6.82 -10.67 -8.28
N LEU A 44 -7.54 -10.40 -7.19
CA LEU A 44 -8.10 -11.44 -6.34
C LEU A 44 -9.43 -11.96 -6.87
N THR A 45 -9.66 -13.26 -6.69
CA THR A 45 -10.99 -13.87 -6.81
C THR A 45 -11.89 -13.39 -5.67
N VAL A 46 -13.21 -13.50 -5.84
CA VAL A 46 -14.19 -13.14 -4.79
C VAL A 46 -13.95 -13.94 -3.50
N ASP A 47 -13.61 -15.22 -3.60
CA ASP A 47 -13.30 -16.08 -2.44
C ASP A 47 -12.10 -15.55 -1.64
N LEU A 48 -11.05 -15.11 -2.33
CA LEU A 48 -9.89 -14.51 -1.68
C LEU A 48 -10.22 -13.15 -1.06
N LYS A 49 -11.04 -12.32 -1.70
CA LYS A 49 -11.53 -11.08 -1.09
C LYS A 49 -12.34 -11.37 0.19
N GLN A 50 -13.20 -12.40 0.16
CA GLN A 50 -13.99 -12.82 1.32
C GLN A 50 -13.08 -13.32 2.45
N LYS A 51 -12.01 -14.04 2.12
CA LYS A 51 -10.99 -14.45 3.10
C LYS A 51 -10.28 -13.25 3.72
N VAL A 52 -9.88 -12.25 2.93
CA VAL A 52 -9.24 -11.03 3.46
C VAL A 52 -10.17 -10.30 4.45
N LEU A 53 -11.47 -10.20 4.15
CA LEU A 53 -12.45 -9.64 5.08
C LEU A 53 -12.52 -10.46 6.38
N SER A 54 -12.66 -11.78 6.26
CA SER A 54 -12.77 -12.71 7.39
C SER A 54 -11.53 -12.68 8.30
N ASP A 55 -10.33 -12.73 7.72
CA ASP A 55 -9.07 -12.70 8.47
C ASP A 55 -8.91 -11.38 9.26
N ASN A 56 -9.45 -10.28 8.73
CA ASN A 56 -9.47 -8.98 9.38
C ASN A 56 -10.67 -8.77 10.33
N GLN A 57 -11.51 -9.80 10.53
CA GLN A 57 -12.76 -9.70 11.30
C GLN A 57 -13.64 -8.53 10.84
N TYR A 58 -13.61 -8.27 9.54
CA TYR A 58 -14.31 -7.14 8.93
C TYR A 58 -15.76 -7.52 8.62
N GLU A 59 -16.65 -6.55 8.75
CA GLU A 59 -18.08 -6.76 8.44
C GLU A 59 -18.29 -7.14 6.98
N ALA A 60 -19.38 -7.85 6.70
CA ALA A 60 -19.73 -8.19 5.32
C ALA A 60 -19.99 -6.90 4.52
N VAL A 61 -19.38 -6.81 3.33
CA VAL A 61 -19.51 -5.65 2.44
C VAL A 61 -20.36 -6.05 1.21
N PRO A 62 -21.39 -5.27 0.84
CA PRO A 62 -22.14 -5.54 -0.38
C PRO A 62 -21.28 -5.34 -1.63
N ASN A 63 -21.60 -6.04 -2.72
CA ASN A 63 -20.91 -5.95 -4.02
C ASN A 63 -19.39 -6.17 -3.93
N LEU A 64 -18.96 -7.15 -3.13
CA LEU A 64 -17.55 -7.50 -2.90
C LEU A 64 -16.78 -7.78 -4.20
N ASP A 65 -17.46 -8.31 -5.22
CA ASP A 65 -16.93 -8.55 -6.55
C ASP A 65 -16.41 -7.26 -7.21
N LEU A 66 -17.08 -6.13 -6.98
CA LEU A 66 -16.71 -4.83 -7.53
C LEU A 66 -15.56 -4.16 -6.76
N LEU A 67 -15.19 -4.62 -5.56
CA LEU A 67 -14.15 -3.96 -4.77
C LEU A 67 -12.74 -4.27 -5.31
N PRO A 68 -11.82 -3.29 -5.39
CA PRO A 68 -10.44 -3.55 -5.81
C PRO A 68 -9.72 -4.43 -4.79
N GLY A 69 -9.25 -5.61 -5.22
CA GLY A 69 -8.49 -6.53 -4.38
C GLY A 69 -7.39 -7.21 -5.19
N PHE A 70 -6.20 -7.30 -4.59
CA PHE A 70 -5.00 -7.77 -5.28
C PHE A 70 -4.18 -8.75 -4.46
N GLY A 71 -3.61 -9.75 -5.11
CA GLY A 71 -2.48 -10.51 -4.61
C GLY A 71 -1.21 -9.78 -5.00
N MET A 72 -0.23 -9.76 -4.10
CA MET A 72 1.08 -9.19 -4.36
C MET A 72 2.16 -10.15 -3.88
N ALA A 73 3.05 -10.52 -4.78
CA ALA A 73 4.26 -11.27 -4.46
C ALA A 73 5.47 -10.38 -4.78
N PHE A 74 6.47 -10.36 -3.92
CA PHE A 74 7.68 -9.59 -4.15
C PHE A 74 8.93 -10.31 -3.67
N ASP A 75 10.04 -9.97 -4.30
CA ASP A 75 11.40 -10.39 -3.98
C ASP A 75 12.27 -9.14 -3.88
N THR A 76 12.86 -8.91 -2.70
CA THR A 76 13.72 -7.76 -2.42
C THR A 76 15.14 -8.22 -2.09
N VAL A 77 16.12 -7.52 -2.65
CA VAL A 77 17.54 -7.69 -2.32
C VAL A 77 18.10 -6.34 -1.89
N SER A 78 18.61 -6.23 -0.65
CA SER A 78 19.29 -5.01 -0.19
C SER A 78 20.71 -4.92 -0.75
N GLU A 79 21.30 -3.72 -0.74
CA GLU A 79 22.70 -3.52 -1.13
C GLU A 79 23.70 -4.26 -0.21
N LYS A 80 23.25 -4.68 0.97
CA LYS A 80 23.99 -5.54 1.90
C LYS A 80 23.87 -7.03 1.56
N GLY A 81 23.11 -7.38 0.51
CA GLY A 81 22.89 -8.76 0.05
C GLY A 81 21.79 -9.51 0.80
N GLU A 82 21.04 -8.83 1.67
CA GLU A 82 19.94 -9.43 2.42
C GLU A 82 18.76 -9.66 1.48
N LYS A 83 18.06 -10.79 1.63
CA LYS A 83 16.96 -11.18 0.76
C LYS A 83 15.67 -11.37 1.54
N VAL A 84 14.60 -10.77 1.05
CA VAL A 84 13.26 -10.90 1.62
C VAL A 84 12.27 -11.17 0.50
N SER A 85 11.48 -12.24 0.66
CA SER A 85 10.40 -12.60 -0.26
C SER A 85 9.11 -12.80 0.51
N GLN A 86 7.99 -12.28 0.00
CA GLN A 86 6.70 -12.44 0.65
C GLN A 86 5.55 -12.30 -0.34
N THR A 87 4.47 -13.01 -0.04
CA THR A 87 3.16 -12.88 -0.68
C THR A 87 2.13 -12.37 0.33
N LEU A 88 1.23 -11.50 -0.12
CA LEU A 88 0.10 -11.01 0.66
C LEU A 88 -1.09 -10.70 -0.25
N ASN A 89 -2.28 -10.70 0.34
CA ASN A 89 -3.51 -10.27 -0.30
C ASN A 89 -3.99 -8.97 0.33
N LEU A 90 -4.51 -8.07 -0.50
CA LEU A 90 -4.98 -6.76 -0.09
C LEU A 90 -6.32 -6.39 -0.72
N LEU A 91 -7.13 -5.64 0.01
CA LEU A 91 -8.50 -5.26 -0.38
C LEU A 91 -8.78 -3.81 0.00
N PHE A 92 -9.36 -3.05 -0.91
CA PHE A 92 -9.80 -1.68 -0.68
C PHE A 92 -11.32 -1.62 -0.56
N VAL A 93 -11.81 -1.00 0.51
CA VAL A 93 -13.23 -0.80 0.79
C VAL A 93 -13.51 0.70 0.83
N PRO A 94 -13.91 1.33 -0.29
CA PRO A 94 -14.30 2.73 -0.32
C PRO A 94 -15.52 2.99 0.55
N LYS A 95 -15.50 4.08 1.32
CA LYS A 95 -16.57 4.45 2.27
C LYS A 95 -17.14 5.84 2.03
N GLN A 96 -16.29 6.77 1.62
CA GLN A 96 -16.64 8.20 1.53
C GLN A 96 -16.00 8.82 0.29
N GLU A 97 -16.71 9.78 -0.30
CA GLU A 97 -16.23 10.58 -1.43
C GLU A 97 -16.59 12.05 -1.16
N ASP A 98 -15.61 12.94 -1.32
CA ASP A 98 -15.75 14.38 -1.21
C ASP A 98 -15.02 15.05 -2.38
N GLY A 99 -15.79 15.44 -3.39
CA GLY A 99 -15.26 15.95 -4.65
C GLY A 99 -14.28 14.96 -5.29
N PRO A 100 -12.99 15.32 -5.47
CA PRO A 100 -12.00 14.46 -6.08
C PRO A 100 -11.40 13.42 -5.12
N LEU A 101 -11.72 13.49 -3.82
CA LEU A 101 -11.12 12.66 -2.79
C LEU A 101 -12.03 11.48 -2.45
N LEU A 102 -11.48 10.27 -2.56
CA LEU A 102 -12.10 9.03 -2.09
C LEU A 102 -11.38 8.55 -0.83
N ALA A 103 -12.10 8.09 0.17
CA ALA A 103 -11.54 7.54 1.41
C ALA A 103 -12.22 6.25 1.81
N GLY A 104 -11.49 5.40 2.52
CA GLY A 104 -12.00 4.13 3.00
C GLY A 104 -10.95 3.30 3.72
N ASP A 105 -11.21 2.00 3.81
CA ASP A 105 -10.34 1.07 4.50
C ASP A 105 -9.49 0.28 3.50
N TYR A 106 -8.25 0.02 3.91
CA TYR A 106 -7.26 -0.77 3.20
C TYR A 106 -6.87 -1.95 4.08
N LEU A 107 -7.27 -3.16 3.67
CA LEU A 107 -7.11 -4.39 4.43
C LEU A 107 -5.98 -5.21 3.83
N ARG A 108 -5.23 -5.89 4.69
CA ARG A 108 -4.26 -6.93 4.30
C ARG A 108 -4.45 -8.17 5.15
N ASP A 109 -4.26 -9.35 4.55
CA ASP A 109 -4.21 -10.61 5.30
C ASP A 109 -2.93 -10.76 6.13
N ARG A 110 -1.84 -10.12 5.69
CA ARG A 110 -0.55 -10.07 6.38
C ARG A 110 0.12 -8.72 6.19
N ALA A 111 0.59 -8.10 7.27
CA ALA A 111 1.36 -6.87 7.19
C ALA A 111 2.88 -7.11 7.06
N TYR A 112 3.62 -6.04 6.74
CA TYR A 112 5.08 -6.09 6.57
C TYR A 112 5.83 -6.13 7.91
N GLU A 113 5.47 -5.23 8.83
CA GLU A 113 6.09 -5.11 10.15
C GLU A 113 5.53 -6.13 11.15
N GLU A 114 4.32 -6.62 10.91
CA GLU A 114 3.59 -7.47 11.84
C GLU A 114 2.95 -8.62 11.07
N ALA A 115 3.27 -9.86 11.45
CA ALA A 115 2.74 -11.06 10.81
C ALA A 115 1.28 -11.35 11.23
N ARG A 116 0.40 -10.36 11.07
CA ARG A 116 -1.02 -10.43 11.36
C ARG A 116 -1.85 -9.65 10.33
N PRO A 117 -3.14 -9.94 10.21
CA PRO A 117 -4.09 -9.10 9.47
C PRO A 117 -4.11 -7.67 10.03
N ILE A 118 -4.29 -6.71 9.15
CA ILE A 118 -4.34 -5.29 9.52
C ILE A 118 -5.34 -4.52 8.67
N VAL A 119 -6.21 -3.78 9.34
CA VAL A 119 -7.06 -2.76 8.75
C VAL A 119 -6.35 -1.41 8.87
N SER A 120 -6.16 -0.77 7.73
CA SER A 120 -5.53 0.54 7.57
C SER A 120 -6.54 1.48 6.92
N SER A 121 -6.22 2.77 6.85
CA SER A 121 -7.05 3.73 6.10
C SER A 121 -6.37 4.12 4.79
N PHE A 122 -7.16 4.46 3.77
CA PHE A 122 -6.65 5.06 2.55
C PHE A 122 -7.38 6.36 2.21
N LYS A 123 -6.70 7.21 1.44
CA LYS A 123 -7.25 8.33 0.70
C LYS A 123 -6.72 8.27 -0.72
N PHE A 124 -7.56 8.58 -1.70
CA PHE A 124 -7.20 8.63 -3.10
C PHE A 124 -7.64 9.96 -3.69
N ASP A 125 -6.74 10.68 -4.35
CA ASP A 125 -7.06 11.90 -5.10
C ASP A 125 -7.09 11.60 -6.61
N SER A 126 -8.29 11.64 -7.17
CA SER A 126 -8.52 11.37 -8.60
C SER A 126 -7.86 12.37 -9.55
N ARG A 127 -7.43 13.56 -9.09
CA ARG A 127 -6.77 14.57 -9.93
C ARG A 127 -5.29 14.31 -10.09
N THR A 128 -4.65 13.81 -9.03
CA THR A 128 -3.22 13.55 -8.98
C THR A 128 -2.88 12.08 -9.18
N HIS A 129 -3.88 11.19 -9.12
CA HIS A 129 -3.71 9.74 -9.07
C HIS A 129 -2.80 9.30 -7.92
N GLU A 130 -2.89 10.00 -6.78
CA GLU A 130 -2.18 9.63 -5.56
C GLU A 130 -3.08 8.80 -4.64
N LEU A 131 -2.61 7.61 -4.30
CA LEU A 131 -3.16 6.75 -3.26
C LEU A 131 -2.28 6.86 -2.01
N LEU A 132 -2.84 7.42 -0.95
CA LEU A 132 -2.23 7.52 0.37
C LEU A 132 -2.81 6.44 1.29
N MET A 133 -1.96 5.64 1.93
CA MET A 133 -2.33 4.58 2.86
C MET A 133 -1.67 4.84 4.21
N THR A 134 -2.44 4.84 5.29
CA THR A 134 -1.95 5.05 6.65
C THR A 134 -2.20 3.81 7.50
N THR A 135 -1.11 3.19 7.95
CA THR A 135 -1.11 1.98 8.79
C THR A 135 -0.59 2.31 10.18
N ASN A 136 -1.36 1.97 11.21
CA ASN A 136 -0.94 2.13 12.61
C ASN A 136 -0.35 0.80 13.12
N TYR A 137 0.98 0.67 13.11
CA TYR A 137 1.69 -0.44 13.74
C TYR A 137 1.91 -0.16 15.23
N THR A 138 2.39 -1.17 15.96
CA THR A 138 2.64 -1.07 17.40
C THR A 138 3.65 0.03 17.74
N ARG A 139 4.72 0.16 16.95
CA ARG A 139 5.84 1.08 17.24
C ARG A 139 5.88 2.30 16.33
N VAL A 140 5.26 2.22 15.16
CA VAL A 140 5.32 3.26 14.13
C VAL A 140 3.97 3.47 13.47
N VAL A 141 3.77 4.67 12.93
CA VAL A 141 2.70 4.94 11.98
C VAL A 141 3.35 5.08 10.60
N SER A 142 2.96 4.20 9.68
CA SER A 142 3.47 4.19 8.32
C SER A 142 2.49 4.88 7.39
N VAL A 143 2.96 5.92 6.71
CA VAL A 143 2.23 6.66 5.69
C VAL A 143 2.91 6.37 4.36
N ASP A 144 2.24 5.57 3.53
CA ASP A 144 2.72 5.14 2.23
C ASP A 144 1.89 5.83 1.14
N SER A 145 2.57 6.34 0.11
CA SER A 145 1.94 7.04 -1.00
C SER A 145 2.40 6.43 -2.31
N ILE A 146 1.46 6.11 -3.19
CA ILE A 146 1.70 5.66 -4.56
C ILE A 146 1.07 6.68 -5.50
N THR A 147 1.87 7.32 -6.35
CA THR A 147 1.37 8.21 -7.40
C THR A 147 1.59 7.55 -8.76
N LEU A 148 0.51 7.29 -9.50
CA LEU A 148 0.59 6.74 -10.86
C LEU A 148 0.84 7.87 -11.86
N ILE A 149 2.06 7.93 -12.39
CA ILE A 149 2.47 8.97 -13.36
C ILE A 149 1.91 8.66 -14.74
N ASN A 150 1.97 7.39 -15.13
CA ASN A 150 1.40 6.84 -16.35
C ASN A 150 1.17 5.32 -16.14
N PRO A 151 0.57 4.59 -17.09
CA PRO A 151 0.28 3.16 -16.94
C PRO A 151 1.48 2.24 -16.67
N GLU A 152 2.71 2.71 -16.87
CA GLU A 152 3.96 1.94 -16.76
C GLU A 152 4.92 2.49 -15.70
N THR A 153 4.67 3.69 -15.16
CA THR A 153 5.53 4.34 -14.16
C THR A 153 4.71 4.82 -12.98
N ARG A 154 5.12 4.45 -11.77
CA ARG A 154 4.58 4.99 -10.53
C ARG A 154 5.67 5.33 -9.53
N ILE A 155 5.41 6.32 -8.70
CA ILE A 155 6.32 6.77 -7.63
C ILE A 155 5.76 6.29 -6.32
N ARG A 156 6.62 5.73 -5.47
CA ARG A 156 6.27 5.34 -4.11
C ARG A 156 7.10 6.14 -3.10
N LYS A 157 6.44 6.67 -2.07
CA LYS A 157 7.09 7.34 -0.94
C LYS A 157 6.51 6.80 0.36
N ILE A 158 7.39 6.43 1.27
CA ILE A 158 7.07 5.81 2.55
C ILE A 158 7.61 6.70 3.66
N LEU A 159 6.76 7.05 4.62
CA LEU A 159 7.13 7.80 5.81
C LEU A 159 6.76 6.98 7.03
N ASN A 160 7.76 6.54 7.79
CA ASN A 160 7.54 5.84 9.05
C ASN A 160 7.80 6.81 10.20
N TYR A 161 6.73 7.19 10.88
CA TYR A 161 6.78 8.01 12.09
C TYR A 161 6.88 7.13 13.32
N LEU A 162 7.67 7.54 14.31
CA LEU A 162 7.57 6.96 15.65
C LEU A 162 6.16 7.19 16.17
N ARG A 163 5.53 6.14 16.71
CA ARG A 163 4.13 6.22 17.15
C ARG A 163 4.00 7.24 18.28
N PRO A 164 3.23 8.33 18.09
CA PRO A 164 2.99 9.26 19.18
C PRO A 164 1.96 8.67 20.16
N PRO A 165 1.78 9.30 21.33
CA PRO A 165 0.59 9.09 22.15
C PRO A 165 -0.71 9.29 21.33
N ALA A 166 -1.81 8.71 21.79
CA ALA A 166 -3.10 8.87 21.14
C ALA A 166 -3.44 10.35 20.93
N ASP A 167 -4.05 10.65 19.78
CA ASP A 167 -4.53 11.99 19.37
C ASP A 167 -3.46 13.08 19.23
N GLN A 168 -2.18 12.70 19.21
CA GLN A 168 -1.08 13.63 18.94
C GLN A 168 -0.63 13.59 17.47
N PRO A 169 -0.11 14.71 16.94
CA PRO A 169 0.38 14.78 15.57
C PRO A 169 1.59 13.87 15.32
N LEU A 170 1.73 13.44 14.06
CA LEU A 170 2.89 12.69 13.57
C LEU A 170 4.07 13.64 13.32
N GLU A 171 4.98 13.77 14.29
CA GLU A 171 6.09 14.74 14.21
C GLU A 171 7.47 14.10 14.06
N LYS A 172 7.67 12.91 14.62
CA LYS A 172 9.00 12.27 14.68
C LYS A 172 9.15 11.21 13.61
N LEU A 173 9.85 11.52 12.52
CA LEU A 173 10.21 10.53 11.50
C LEU A 173 11.33 9.61 12.00
N GLY A 174 11.19 8.31 11.74
CA GLY A 174 12.24 7.32 11.92
C GLY A 174 12.86 6.87 10.59
N LEU A 175 12.03 6.74 9.55
CA LEU A 175 12.47 6.33 8.21
C LEU A 175 11.72 7.09 7.12
N VAL A 176 12.44 7.37 6.03
CA VAL A 176 11.89 7.86 4.76
C VAL A 176 12.31 6.92 3.64
N GLY A 177 11.35 6.34 2.92
CA GLY A 177 11.57 5.50 1.75
C GLY A 177 11.12 6.19 0.47
N PHE A 178 11.82 5.97 -0.62
CA PHE A 178 11.45 6.45 -1.95
C PHE A 178 11.78 5.40 -3.02
N GLY A 179 10.90 5.23 -4.00
CA GLY A 179 11.11 4.35 -5.14
C GLY A 179 10.41 4.85 -6.40
N VAL A 180 11.02 4.56 -7.55
CA VAL A 180 10.40 4.73 -8.87
C VAL A 180 10.19 3.34 -9.43
N GLU A 181 8.93 2.95 -9.53
CA GLU A 181 8.52 1.60 -9.93
C GLU A 181 8.12 1.63 -11.40
N GLN A 182 8.77 0.77 -12.19
CA GLN A 182 8.56 0.64 -13.63
C GLN A 182 7.94 -0.72 -13.94
N LYS A 183 6.96 -0.75 -14.85
CA LYS A 183 6.46 -2.02 -15.36
C LYS A 183 7.54 -2.76 -16.12
N VAL A 184 7.55 -4.07 -15.98
CA VAL A 184 8.40 -4.97 -16.74
C VAL A 184 7.54 -5.57 -17.86
N ALA A 185 8.07 -5.55 -19.08
CA ALA A 185 7.45 -6.12 -20.26
C ALA A 185 7.37 -7.66 -20.22
#